data_AF-A0A7J3RYY8-F1
#
_entry.id   AF-A0A7J3RYY8-F1
#
_cell.length_a   1.000
_cell.length_b   1.000
_cell.length_c   1.000
_cell.angle_alpha   90.00
_cell.angle_beta   90.00
_cell.angle_gamma   90.00
#
_symmetry.space_group_name_H-M   'P 1'
#
loop_
_entity.id
_entity.type
_entity.pdbx_description
1 polymer ?
#
loop_
_entity_poly.entity_id
_entity_poly.type
_entity_poly.pdbx_seq_one_letter_code
_entity_poly.pdbx_strand_id
1 'polypeptide(L)' 'MVPEEGVVFTGDPVFQGSRPYLGDPDLKARMEALSWLEPSGASPYHPEHGEACGNGGVVRMKEYLRPFGSRLAELKGG' A
#
# COMPACT_ATOMS: atom_id res chain seq x y z
N MET A 1 -4.58 0.71 -13.92
CA MET A 1 -4.94 -0.72 -14.03
C MET A 1 -5.16 -1.04 -15.49
N VAL A 2 -4.93 -2.29 -15.88
CA VAL A 2 -5.32 -2.83 -17.18
C VAL A 2 -6.36 -3.91 -16.89
N PRO A 3 -7.66 -3.55 -16.85
CA PRO A 3 -8.72 -4.45 -16.37
C PRO A 3 -8.79 -5.78 -17.12
N GLU A 4 -8.62 -5.73 -18.44
CA GLU A 4 -8.64 -6.88 -19.34
C GLU A 4 -7.53 -7.89 -19.06
N GLU A 5 -6.41 -7.45 -18.48
CA GLU A 5 -5.28 -8.30 -18.09
C GLU A 5 -5.29 -8.66 -16.60
N GLY A 6 -6.21 -8.10 -15.81
CA GLY A 6 -6.22 -8.26 -14.36
C GLY A 6 -5.03 -7.63 -13.64
N VAL A 7 -4.27 -6.75 -14.31
CA VAL A 7 -3.01 -6.17 -13.83
C VAL A 7 -3.22 -4.78 -13.21
N VAL A 8 -2.57 -4.53 -12.08
CA VAL A 8 -2.55 -3.19 -11.45
C VAL A 8 -1.12 -2.73 -11.22
N PHE A 9 -0.73 -1.63 -11.88
CA PHE A 9 0.46 -0.87 -11.52
C PHE A 9 0.14 -0.01 -10.30
N THR A 10 0.83 -0.28 -9.19
CA THR A 10 0.51 0.35 -7.90
C THR A 10 1.34 1.58 -7.63
N GLY A 11 2.52 1.73 -8.26
CA GLY A 11 3.50 2.75 -7.88
C GLY A 11 4.00 2.53 -6.44
N ASP A 12 4.24 3.64 -5.75
CA ASP A 12 4.71 3.75 -4.35
C ASP A 12 3.70 3.39 -3.23
N PRO A 13 2.42 3.13 -3.47
CA PRO A 13 1.57 2.53 -2.44
C PRO A 13 2.01 1.14 -1.96
N VAL A 14 2.62 0.32 -2.81
CA VAL A 14 3.02 -1.07 -2.50
C VAL A 14 4.53 -1.20 -2.71
N PHE A 15 5.21 -1.86 -1.78
CA PHE A 15 6.64 -2.21 -1.89
C PHE A 15 6.80 -3.70 -1.60
N GLN A 16 7.62 -4.39 -2.39
CA GLN A 16 8.05 -5.76 -2.12
C GLN A 16 9.57 -5.81 -1.88
N GLY A 17 9.98 -6.46 -0.79
CA GLY A 17 11.39 -6.62 -0.44
C GLY A 17 12.10 -5.36 0.10
N SER A 18 11.39 -4.23 0.22
CA SER A 18 11.91 -2.99 0.80
C SER A 18 10.89 -2.31 1.73
N ARG A 19 11.30 -1.22 2.38
CA ARG A 19 10.45 -0.42 3.28
C ARG A 19 10.10 0.90 2.60
N PRO A 20 8.84 1.36 2.70
CA PRO A 20 8.46 2.65 2.15
C PRO A 20 9.18 3.79 2.88
N TYR A 21 9.47 4.87 2.16
CA TYR A 21 9.79 6.14 2.80
C TYR A 21 8.54 6.70 3.49
N LEU A 22 8.67 7.04 4.77
CA LEU A 22 7.57 7.51 5.64
C LEU A 22 7.70 8.98 6.06
N GLY A 23 8.70 9.70 5.56
CA GLY A 23 8.81 11.15 5.79
C GLY A 23 7.83 11.99 4.97
N ASP A 24 7.05 11.34 4.10
CA ASP A 24 5.99 11.97 3.30
C ASP A 24 4.73 12.24 4.16
N PRO A 25 4.08 13.42 4.01
CA PRO A 25 3.02 13.86 4.91
C PRO A 25 1.71 13.05 4.90
N ASP A 26 1.38 12.24 3.88
CA ASP A 26 0.03 11.66 3.79
C ASP A 26 -0.04 10.13 3.92
N LEU A 27 0.38 9.65 5.10
CA LEU A 27 0.16 8.26 5.53
C LEU A 27 -1.33 7.85 5.46
N LYS A 28 -2.25 8.78 5.68
CA LYS A 28 -3.70 8.50 5.64
C LYS A 28 -4.14 8.18 4.21
N ALA A 29 -3.83 9.05 3.25
CA ALA A 29 -4.13 8.81 1.84
C ALA A 29 -3.49 7.51 1.33
N ARG A 30 -2.28 7.19 1.78
CA ARG A 30 -1.61 5.92 1.44
C ARG A 30 -2.37 4.71 1.97
N MET A 31 -2.83 4.73 3.21
CA MET A 31 -3.67 3.65 3.77
C MET A 31 -5.03 3.53 3.10
N GLU A 32 -5.63 4.66 2.69
CA GLU A 32 -6.87 4.68 1.91
C GLU A 32 -6.65 4.02 0.54
N ALA A 33 -5.60 4.41 -0.19
CA ALA A 33 -5.26 3.81 -1.48
C ALA A 33 -5.08 2.29 -1.40
N LEU A 34 -4.39 1.80 -0.36
CA LEU A 34 -4.25 0.36 -0.13
C LEU A 34 -5.58 -0.36 0.14
N SER A 35 -6.53 0.33 0.78
CA SER A 35 -7.87 -0.22 1.05
C SER A 35 -8.75 -0.27 -0.20
N TRP A 36 -8.47 0.55 -1.21
CA TRP A 36 -9.08 0.43 -2.54
C TRP A 36 -8.50 -0.72 -3.37
N LEU A 37 -7.21 -1.02 -3.19
CA LEU A 37 -6.52 -2.08 -3.93
C LEU A 37 -6.93 -3.48 -3.45
N GLU A 38 -6.99 -3.69 -2.13
CA GLU A 38 -7.27 -5.01 -1.52
C GLU A 38 -8.52 -5.74 -2.07
N PRO A 39 -9.69 -5.09 -2.26
CA PRO A 39 -10.89 -5.77 -2.78
C PRO A 39 -10.93 -5.89 -4.30
N SER A 40 -9.95 -5.34 -5.04
CA SER A 40 -10.03 -5.26 -6.51
C SER A 40 -9.93 -6.61 -7.24
N GLY A 41 -9.47 -7.67 -6.54
CA GLY A 41 -9.26 -8.99 -7.14
C GLY A 41 -8.13 -9.03 -8.18
N ALA A 42 -7.43 -7.91 -8.39
CA ALA A 42 -6.35 -7.82 -9.36
C ALA A 42 -5.16 -8.72 -8.97
N SER A 43 -4.54 -9.32 -9.98
CA SER A 43 -3.31 -10.09 -9.83
C SER A 43 -2.67 -10.27 -11.21
N PRO A 44 -1.40 -9.86 -11.40
CA PRO A 44 -0.47 -9.32 -10.39
C PRO A 44 -0.60 -7.81 -10.13
N TYR A 45 -0.19 -7.38 -8.93
CA TYR A 45 0.16 -6.00 -8.62
C TYR A 45 1.63 -5.75 -8.96
N HIS A 46 1.91 -4.66 -9.67
CA HIS A 46 3.25 -4.23 -10.06
C HIS A 46 3.66 -2.98 -9.27
N PRO A 47 4.44 -3.13 -8.19
CA PRO A 47 5.02 -1.99 -7.48
C PRO A 47 6.10 -1.30 -8.32
N GLU A 48 6.37 -0.04 -8.01
CA GLU A 48 7.53 0.66 -8.57
C GLU A 48 8.85 0.06 -8.05
N HIS A 49 8.81 -0.49 -6.83
CA HIS A 49 9.97 -1.08 -6.16
C HIS A 49 9.69 -2.52 -5.71
N GLY A 50 10.49 -3.43 -6.27
CA GLY A 50 10.44 -4.86 -5.97
C GLY A 50 9.76 -5.68 -7.07
N GLU A 51 9.56 -6.97 -6.79
CA GLU A 51 8.90 -7.88 -7.71
C GLU A 51 7.37 -7.71 -7.70
N ALA A 52 6.74 -8.11 -8.79
CA ALA A 52 5.28 -8.20 -8.87
C ALA A 52 4.75 -9.15 -7.78
N CYS A 53 3.60 -8.81 -7.19
CA CYS A 53 3.02 -9.57 -6.10
C CYS A 53 1.51 -9.76 -6.27
N GLY A 54 0.97 -10.82 -5.69
CA GLY A 54 -0.48 -10.96 -5.50
C GLY A 54 -0.99 -10.06 -4.37
N ASN A 55 -2.27 -10.20 -4.03
CA ASN A 55 -2.94 -9.42 -2.98
C ASN A 55 -2.22 -9.44 -1.62
N GLY A 56 -1.50 -10.51 -1.30
CA GLY A 56 -0.68 -10.59 -0.07
C GLY A 56 0.35 -9.47 0.05
N GLY A 57 0.81 -8.89 -1.06
CA GLY A 57 1.70 -7.72 -1.04
C GLY A 57 1.03 -6.45 -0.52
N VAL A 58 -0.24 -6.23 -0.91
CA VAL A 58 -1.08 -5.11 -0.44
C VAL A 58 -1.39 -5.28 1.05
N VAL A 59 -1.79 -6.48 1.46
CA VAL A 59 -2.11 -6.81 2.87
C VAL A 59 -0.90 -6.54 3.78
N ARG A 60 0.29 -7.05 3.40
CA ARG A 60 1.52 -6.83 4.17
C ARG A 60 1.86 -5.34 4.32
N MET A 61 1.63 -4.54 3.28
CA MET A 61 1.87 -3.09 3.37
C MET A 61 0.88 -2.40 4.30
N LYS A 62 -0.41 -2.77 4.28
CA LYS A 62 -1.40 -2.26 5.24
C LYS A 62 -1.02 -2.60 6.69
N GLU A 63 -0.57 -3.83 6.92
CA GLU A 63 -0.11 -4.27 8.24
C GLU A 63 1.14 -3.51 8.69
N TYR A 64 2.08 -3.26 7.77
CA TYR A 64 3.28 -2.47 8.05
C TYR A 64 2.96 -1.02 8.43
N LEU A 65 2.01 -0.36 7.74
CA LEU A 65 1.67 1.04 7.97
C LEU A 65 0.77 1.30 9.18
N ARG A 66 -0.01 0.29 9.61
CA ARG A 66 -1.01 0.42 10.68
C ARG A 66 -0.45 1.00 11.99
N PRO A 67 0.70 0.54 12.54
CA PRO A 67 1.24 1.08 13.79
C PRO A 67 1.61 2.56 13.68
N PHE A 68 2.12 3.00 12.52
CA PHE A 68 2.45 4.40 12.27
C PHE A 68 1.20 5.28 12.23
N GLY A 69 0.12 4.78 11.63
CA GLY A 69 -1.17 5.47 11.60
C GLY A 69 -1.76 5.66 13.00
N SER A 70 -1.76 4.59 13.82
CA SER A 70 -2.19 4.65 15.22
C SER A 70 -1.36 5.67 16.01
N ARG A 71 -0.03 5.64 15.87
CA ARG A 71 0.86 6.56 16.59
C ARG A 71 0.66 8.02 16.17
N LEU A 72 0.46 8.28 14.89
CA LEU A 72 0.19 9.64 14.39
C LEU A 72 -1.13 10.18 14.93
N ALA A 73 -2.16 9.33 15.03
CA ALA A 73 -3.45 9.73 15.60
C ALA A 73 -3.33 10.08 17.09
N GLU A 74 -2.58 9.30 17.87
CA GLU A 74 -2.28 9.62 19.28
C GLU A 74 -1.57 10.97 19.43
N LEU A 75 -0.55 11.22 18.61
CA LEU A 75 0.24 12.46 18.67
C LEU A 75 -0.55 13.70 18.24
N LYS A 76 -1.56 13.55 17.38
CA LYS A 76 -2.44 14.65 16.95
C LYS A 76 -3.64 14.87 17.87
N GLY A 77 -3.93 13.92 18.77
CA GLY A 77 -5.05 13.95 19.71
C GLY A 77 -4.70 14.42 21.12
N GLY A 78 -3.50 14.98 21.32
CA GLY A 78 -3.01 15.56 22.58
C GLY A 78 -2.72 17.04 22.46
#